data_AF-A0A8C5UBI6-F1
#
_entry.id   AF-A0A8C5UBI6-F1
#
_cell.length_a   1.000
_cell.length_b   1.000
_cell.length_c   1.000
_cell.angle_alpha   90.00
_cell.angle_beta   90.00
_cell.angle_gamma   90.00
#
_symmetry.space_group_name_H-M   'P 1'
#
loop_
_entity.id
_entity.type
_entity.pdbx_description
1 polymer ?
#
loop_
_entity_poly.entity_id
_entity_poly.type
_entity_poly.pdbx_seq_one_letter_code
_entity_poly.pdbx_strand_id
1 'polypeptide(L)'
;MVIGGTLQLRVLSCSLHRSSKTFWVTTGMFPQELIIGFPKCVKISKVAIQCYLVRTLRIERSISKDPVGFEQCVEKGKTLEFVGFCGNSVATYLRFIIKSAFDHFVSVHRVIAEGTAENT
;
A
#
# COMPACT_ATOMS: atom_id res chain seq x y z
N MET A 1 -16.35 11.11 -3.63
CA MET A 1 -17.54 10.58 -4.33
C MET A 1 -17.10 9.63 -5.45
N VAL A 2 -17.24 8.32 -5.22
CA VAL A 2 -17.50 7.24 -6.22
C VAL A 2 -18.30 6.22 -5.37
N ILE A 3 -19.64 6.20 -5.46
CA ILE A 3 -20.48 5.43 -6.39
C ILE A 3 -20.14 3.94 -6.29
N GLY A 4 -21.14 3.09 -6.00
CA GLY A 4 -20.96 1.67 -5.73
C GLY A 4 -20.12 0.93 -6.76
N GLY A 5 -19.33 -0.05 -6.29
CA GLY A 5 -18.47 -0.92 -7.11
C GLY A 5 -16.99 -0.55 -7.01
N THR A 6 -16.20 -1.49 -6.49
CA THR A 6 -14.71 -1.47 -6.44
C THR A 6 -14.11 -0.25 -5.75
N LEU A 7 -13.70 -0.42 -4.49
CA LEU A 7 -12.95 0.59 -3.77
C LEU A 7 -11.52 0.65 -4.36
N GLN A 8 -11.30 1.41 -5.44
CA GLN A 8 -9.94 1.79 -5.88
C GLN A 8 -9.44 2.87 -4.93
N LEU A 9 -8.79 2.46 -3.83
CA LEU A 9 -8.07 3.43 -3.00
C LEU A 9 -6.78 3.80 -3.73
N ARG A 10 -6.80 4.92 -4.48
CA ARG A 10 -5.59 5.62 -4.90
C ARG A 10 -5.09 6.37 -3.69
N VAL A 11 -4.04 5.90 -3.04
CA VAL A 11 -3.37 6.70 -2.02
C VAL A 11 -2.76 7.89 -2.72
N LEU A 12 -3.41 9.03 -2.50
CA LEU A 12 -2.94 10.35 -2.85
C LEU A 12 -1.58 10.52 -2.16
N SER A 13 -0.52 10.54 -2.96
CA SER A 13 0.59 11.43 -2.65
C SER A 13 -0.02 12.77 -2.26
N CYS A 14 0.40 13.32 -1.12
CA CYS A 14 -0.10 14.57 -0.58
C CYS A 14 -0.16 15.65 -1.67
N SER A 15 -1.33 15.81 -2.29
CA SER A 15 -1.78 16.87 -3.20
C SER A 15 -3.08 16.39 -3.84
N LEU A 16 -4.19 17.08 -3.54
CA LEU A 16 -5.42 17.01 -4.34
C LEU A 16 -5.13 17.48 -5.78
N HIS A 17 -4.56 16.65 -6.64
CA HIS A 17 -4.76 16.78 -8.09
C HIS A 17 -4.42 15.51 -8.86
N ARG A 18 -5.22 15.26 -9.90
CA ARG A 18 -5.17 14.10 -10.79
C ARG A 18 -4.01 14.24 -11.79
N SER A 19 -2.76 14.25 -11.34
CA SER A 19 -1.58 14.38 -12.20
C SER A 19 -0.57 13.27 -11.91
N SER A 20 -0.09 12.57 -12.94
CA SER A 20 0.88 11.45 -12.89
C SER A 20 2.30 11.85 -12.45
N LYS A 21 2.47 13.05 -11.88
CA LYS A 21 3.76 13.65 -11.53
C LYS A 21 4.05 13.70 -10.02
N THR A 22 3.13 13.27 -9.16
CA THR A 22 3.30 13.34 -7.70
C THR A 22 3.71 11.99 -7.12
N PHE A 23 4.91 11.92 -6.54
CA PHE A 23 5.47 10.73 -5.90
C PHE A 23 5.81 11.02 -4.44
N TRP A 24 5.68 10.00 -3.58
CA TRP A 24 6.24 10.06 -2.23
C TRP A 24 7.69 9.62 -2.31
N VAL A 25 8.61 10.46 -1.86
CA VAL A 25 10.04 10.13 -1.77
C VAL A 25 10.40 9.89 -0.31
N THR A 26 11.11 8.81 -0.08
CA THR A 26 11.70 8.56 1.23
C THR A 26 12.99 9.35 1.39
N THR A 27 13.15 10.09 2.48
CA THR A 27 14.43 10.71 2.87
C THR A 27 14.88 10.08 4.19
N GLY A 28 15.90 9.21 4.17
CA GLY A 28 16.43 8.60 5.40
C GLY A 28 16.96 7.17 5.25
N MET A 29 17.21 6.50 6.38
CA MET A 29 17.66 5.11 6.45
C MET A 29 16.49 4.11 6.35
N PHE A 30 16.78 2.87 5.94
CA PHE A 30 15.81 1.78 5.91
C PHE A 30 15.82 0.99 7.24
N PRO A 31 14.70 0.36 7.65
CA PRO A 31 13.44 0.24 6.94
C PRO A 31 12.56 1.49 7.01
N GLN A 32 11.81 1.75 5.93
CA GLN A 32 10.80 2.81 5.91
C GLN A 32 9.42 2.22 5.70
N GLU A 33 8.40 2.82 6.30
CA GLU A 33 7.06 2.28 6.31
C GLU A 33 5.99 3.30 5.98
N LEU A 34 4.95 2.81 5.30
CA LEU A 34 3.75 3.55 4.95
C LEU A 34 2.54 2.74 5.41
N ILE A 35 1.73 3.31 6.30
CA ILE A 35 0.48 2.70 6.76
C ILE A 35 -0.70 3.41 6.10
N ILE A 36 -1.62 2.63 5.55
CA ILE A 36 -2.84 3.10 4.91
C ILE A 36 -4.01 2.50 5.68
N GLY A 37 -4.75 3.35 6.39
CA GLY A 37 -5.97 2.97 7.10
C GLY A 37 -7.20 3.13 6.21
N PHE A 38 -8.11 2.16 6.30
CA PHE A 38 -9.44 2.24 5.71
C PHE A 38 -10.45 2.60 6.80
N PRO A 39 -11.45 3.46 6.52
CA PRO A 39 -12.45 3.86 7.51
C PRO A 39 -13.39 2.70 7.93
N LYS A 40 -13.46 1.64 7.12
CA LYS A 40 -14.20 0.40 7.42
C LYS A 40 -13.35 -0.80 7.02
N CYS A 41 -13.70 -1.97 7.56
CA CYS A 41 -13.12 -3.24 7.15
C CYS A 41 -13.39 -3.48 5.66
N VAL A 42 -12.32 -3.65 4.88
CA VAL A 42 -12.41 -3.90 3.43
C VAL A 42 -11.87 -5.29 3.12
N LYS A 43 -12.59 -6.03 2.27
CA LYS A 43 -12.09 -7.28 1.70
C LYS A 43 -11.21 -6.97 0.50
N ILE A 44 -9.91 -7.12 0.67
CA ILE A 44 -8.90 -6.81 -0.32
C ILE A 44 -8.71 -8.02 -1.23
N SER A 45 -8.93 -7.83 -2.53
CA SER A 45 -8.66 -8.85 -3.54
C SER A 45 -7.25 -8.71 -4.13
N LYS A 46 -6.78 -7.46 -4.29
CA LYS A 46 -5.49 -7.17 -4.92
C LYS A 46 -4.89 -5.88 -4.38
N VAL A 47 -3.57 -5.88 -4.21
CA VAL A 47 -2.78 -4.68 -3.89
C VAL A 47 -1.68 -4.52 -4.92
N ALA A 48 -1.54 -3.35 -5.49
CA ALA A 48 -0.46 -3.02 -6.40
C ALA A 48 0.22 -1.73 -5.95
N ILE A 49 1.53 -1.72 -6.00
CA ILE A 49 2.37 -0.57 -5.70
C ILE A 49 3.41 -0.40 -6.80
N GLN A 50 3.44 0.79 -7.35
CA GLN A 50 4.43 1.22 -8.33
C GLN A 50 5.49 2.02 -7.58
N CYS A 51 6.71 1.51 -7.57
CA CYS A 51 7.81 2.09 -6.79
C CYS A 51 9.15 1.93 -7.51
N TYR A 52 10.01 2.94 -7.43
CA TYR A 52 11.32 2.93 -8.08
C TYR A 52 12.44 2.77 -7.04
N LEU A 53 13.51 2.07 -7.44
CA LEU A 53 14.69 1.77 -6.62
C LEU A 53 14.43 0.95 -5.35
N VAL A 54 13.27 0.30 -5.21
CA VAL A 54 12.98 -0.60 -4.08
C VAL A 54 13.62 -1.97 -4.32
N ARG A 55 14.42 -2.43 -3.35
CA ARG A 55 15.08 -3.76 -3.39
C ARG A 55 14.27 -4.82 -2.67
N THR A 56 13.71 -4.50 -1.51
CA THR A 56 12.86 -5.42 -0.75
C THR A 56 11.66 -4.69 -0.20
N LEU A 57 10.47 -5.15 -0.57
CA LEU A 57 9.21 -4.65 -0.08
C LEU A 57 8.45 -5.77 0.63
N ARG A 58 7.90 -5.46 1.80
CA ARG A 58 6.95 -6.30 2.52
C ARG A 58 5.62 -5.57 2.62
N ILE A 59 4.53 -6.30 2.37
CA ILE A 59 3.19 -5.85 2.69
C ILE A 59 2.66 -6.66 3.86
N GLU A 60 2.18 -5.95 4.86
CA GLU A 60 1.47 -6.48 6.01
C GLU A 60 0.06 -5.90 6.06
N ARG A 61 -0.87 -6.62 6.67
CA ARG A 61 -2.25 -6.17 6.88
C ARG A 61 -2.62 -6.27 8.34
N SER A 62 -3.55 -5.45 8.79
CA SER A 62 -4.20 -5.61 10.09
C SER A 62 -5.71 -5.54 9.92
N ILE A 63 -6.43 -6.25 10.78
CA ILE A 63 -7.90 -6.20 10.94
C ILE A 63 -8.32 -5.51 12.24
N SER A 64 -7.35 -5.03 13.03
CA SER A 64 -7.60 -4.36 14.30
C SER A 64 -8.21 -2.97 14.09
N LYS A 65 -8.87 -2.44 15.12
CA LYS A 65 -9.37 -1.06 15.11
C LYS A 65 -8.23 -0.04 15.10
N ASP A 66 -7.13 -0.39 15.74
CA ASP A 66 -5.89 0.38 15.80
C ASP A 66 -4.84 -0.22 14.84
N PRO A 67 -3.83 0.57 14.40
CA PRO A 67 -2.76 0.11 13.51
C PRO A 67 -1.76 -0.80 14.25
N VAL A 68 -2.24 -1.95 14.73
CA VAL A 68 -1.48 -2.95 15.50
C VAL A 68 -1.79 -4.36 14.97
N GLY A 69 -1.00 -5.36 15.38
CA GLY A 69 -1.27 -6.75 15.02
C GLY A 69 -1.13 -7.04 13.52
N PHE A 70 -0.12 -6.44 12.87
CA PHE A 70 0.11 -6.63 11.45
C PHE A 70 0.54 -8.06 11.12
N GLU A 71 -0.15 -8.68 10.17
CA GLU A 71 0.14 -10.00 9.61
C GLU A 71 0.80 -9.84 8.24
N GLN A 72 1.90 -10.56 7.99
CA GLN A 72 2.59 -10.54 6.70
C GLN A 72 1.71 -11.17 5.61
N CYS A 73 1.35 -10.38 4.59
CA CYS A 73 0.69 -10.89 3.38
C CYS A 73 1.71 -11.45 2.40
N VAL A 74 2.69 -10.61 2.05
CA VAL A 74 3.64 -10.91 0.96
C VAL A 74 4.93 -10.14 1.18
N GLU A 75 6.05 -10.78 0.87
CA GLU A 75 7.35 -10.14 0.80
C GLU A 75 7.95 -10.45 -0.57
N LYS A 76 8.48 -9.44 -1.25
CA LYS A 76 9.13 -9.64 -2.54
C LYS A 76 10.36 -8.75 -2.68
N GLY A 77 11.40 -9.35 -3.26
CA GLY A 77 12.64 -8.68 -3.62
C GLY A 77 12.68 -8.30 -5.11
N LYS A 78 13.60 -7.38 -5.45
CA LYS A 78 14.01 -6.93 -6.79
C LYS A 78 12.84 -6.71 -7.76
N THR A 79 12.17 -5.56 -7.70
CA THR A 79 11.05 -5.29 -8.63
C THR A 79 10.80 -3.78 -8.79
N LEU A 80 10.61 -3.34 -10.03
CA LEU A 80 10.20 -1.97 -10.40
C LEU A 80 8.68 -1.74 -10.21
N GLU A 81 7.88 -2.81 -10.24
CA GLU A 81 6.42 -2.75 -10.09
C GLU A 81 5.93 -3.94 -9.28
N PHE A 82 5.53 -3.71 -8.04
CA PHE A 82 5.12 -4.78 -7.14
C PHE A 82 3.60 -4.95 -7.16
N VAL A 83 3.14 -6.13 -7.56
CA VAL A 83 1.75 -6.55 -7.39
C VAL A 83 1.71 -7.62 -6.30
N GLY A 84 1.18 -7.25 -5.14
CA GLY A 84 0.98 -8.11 -3.98
C GLY A 84 -0.45 -8.64 -3.93
N PHE A 85 -0.59 -9.96 -3.88
CA PHE A 85 -1.89 -10.59 -3.65
C PHE A 85 -1.99 -10.99 -2.18
N CYS A 86 -2.87 -10.33 -1.43
CA CYS A 86 -3.23 -10.76 -0.08
C CYS A 86 -4.57 -11.51 -0.13
N GLY A 87 -4.53 -12.71 -0.74
CA GLY A 87 -5.69 -13.49 -1.20
C GLY A 87 -6.98 -13.24 -0.43
N ASN A 88 -7.92 -12.53 -1.06
CA ASN A 88 -9.29 -12.22 -0.58
C ASN A 88 -9.40 -11.92 0.93
N SER A 89 -8.37 -11.30 1.50
CA SER A 89 -8.24 -11.11 2.93
C SER A 89 -8.89 -9.80 3.35
N VAL A 90 -9.48 -9.80 4.54
CA VAL A 90 -10.04 -8.59 5.12
C VAL A 90 -8.91 -7.80 5.79
N ALA A 91 -8.94 -6.47 5.66
CA ALA A 91 -8.04 -5.56 6.35
C ALA A 91 -8.71 -4.21 6.66
N THR A 92 -8.34 -3.63 7.79
CA THR A 92 -8.58 -2.24 8.20
C THR A 92 -7.35 -1.37 7.97
N TYR A 93 -6.15 -1.95 8.04
CA TYR A 93 -4.90 -1.25 7.75
C TYR A 93 -4.01 -2.09 6.82
N LEU A 94 -3.34 -1.44 5.88
CA LEU A 94 -2.23 -2.00 5.12
C LEU A 94 -0.95 -1.29 5.51
N ARG A 95 0.13 -2.03 5.71
CA ARG A 95 1.46 -1.51 5.98
C ARG A 95 2.43 -1.98 4.91
N PHE A 96 3.06 -1.02 4.25
CA PHE A 96 4.08 -1.26 3.24
C PHE A 96 5.43 -0.94 3.88
N ILE A 97 6.31 -1.93 3.98
CA ILE A 97 7.62 -1.81 4.61
C ILE A 97 8.69 -1.99 3.55
N ILE A 98 9.41 -0.92 3.26
CA ILE A 98 10.57 -0.88 2.38
C ILE A 98 11.78 -1.24 3.24
N LYS A 99 12.16 -2.51 3.23
CA LYS A 99 13.29 -3.01 4.03
C LYS A 99 14.64 -2.60 3.47
N SER A 100 14.74 -2.47 2.15
CA SER A 100 15.97 -2.08 1.48
C SER A 100 15.69 -1.48 0.11
N ALA A 101 16.65 -0.71 -0.38
CA ALA A 101 16.63 -0.08 -1.69
C ALA A 101 17.90 -0.38 -2.49
N PHE A 102 17.88 0.00 -3.76
CA PHE A 102 19.05 0.00 -4.63
C PHE A 102 19.92 1.25 -4.45
N ASP A 103 19.34 2.34 -3.97
CA ASP A 103 19.98 3.63 -3.74
C ASP A 103 19.58 4.18 -2.35
N HIS A 104 20.06 5.35 -1.98
CA HIS A 104 19.78 6.03 -0.72
C HIS A 104 18.34 6.58 -0.64
N PHE A 105 17.62 6.60 -1.76
CA PHE A 105 16.24 7.06 -1.84
C PHE A 105 15.39 6.07 -2.65
N VAL A 106 14.11 6.02 -2.33
CA VAL A 106 13.09 5.34 -3.13
C VAL A 106 11.96 6.30 -3.44
N SER A 107 11.23 6.02 -4.50
CA SER A 107 9.98 6.71 -4.81
C SER A 107 8.83 5.72 -4.85
N VAL A 108 7.71 6.10 -4.22
CA VAL A 108 6.43 5.42 -4.39
C VAL A 108 5.55 6.33 -5.24
N HIS A 109 5.23 5.87 -6.44
CA HIS A 109 4.46 6.63 -7.42
C HIS A 109 2.95 6.41 -7.24
N ARG A 110 2.55 5.18 -6.96
CA ARG A 110 1.14 4.82 -6.89
C ARG A 110 0.93 3.60 -6.02
N VAL A 111 -0.04 3.67 -5.11
CA VAL A 111 -0.58 2.50 -4.42
C VAL A 111 -2.04 2.35 -4.84
N ILE A 112 -2.41 1.12 -5.20
CA ILE A 112 -3.75 0.70 -5.59
C ILE A 112 -4.11 -0.46 -4.67
N ALA A 113 -5.10 -0.26 -3.82
CA ALA A 113 -5.79 -1.37 -3.17
C ALA A 113 -7.13 -1.55 -3.87
N GLU A 114 -7.43 -2.78 -4.29
CA GLU A 114 -8.71 -3.18 -4.86
C GLU A 114 -9.42 -4.08 -3.85
N GLY A 115 -10.66 -3.72 -3.54
CA GLY A 115 -11.46 -4.46 -2.58
C GLY A 115 -12.92 -4.03 -2.53
N THR A 116 -13.71 -4.80 -1.79
CA THR A 116 -15.11 -4.48 -1.50
C THR A 116 -15.24 -4.12 -0.02
N ALA A 117 -15.80 -2.96 0.28
CA ALA A 117 -16.22 -2.64 1.64
C ALA A 117 -17.41 -3.51 2.01
N GLU A 118 -17.33 -4.19 3.15
CA GLU A 118 -18.47 -4.94 3.66
C GLU A 118 -19.48 -3.92 4.21
N ASN A 119 -20.60 -3.74 3.51
CA ASN A 119 -21.71 -2.92 4.01
C ASN A 119 -22.45 -3.76 5.05
N THR A 120 -22.07 -3.62 6.31
CA THR A 120 -22.97 -3.87 7.44
C THR A 120 -23.64 -2.57 7.83
#